data_AF-A0A5C3NMT0-F1
#
_entry.id   AF-A0A5C3NMT0-F1
#
_cell.length_a   1.000
_cell.length_b   1.000
_cell.length_c   1.000
_cell.angle_alpha   90.00
_cell.angle_beta   90.00
_cell.angle_gamma   90.00
#
_symmetry.space_group_name_H-M   'P 1'
#
loop_
_entity.id
_entity.type
_entity.pdbx_description
1 polymer ?
#
loop_
_entity_poly.entity_id
_entity_poly.type
_entity_poly.pdbx_seq_one_letter_code
_entity_poly.pdbx_strand_id
1 'polypeptide(L)'
;MLVSCETAAGDVVHLSMFGEHIVVLGSQQAIFDILEKQSAATSERRQHPLIELSGQGFNFAFFPYNHWWRRHRRVFSQHIPSTRPIPDEQLSIQYQCASLFLRKMLTDPGGLRDHIR
;
A
#
# COMPACT_ATOMS: atom_id res chain seq x y z
N MET A 1 11.93 -14.57 9.21
CA MET A 1 12.47 -15.41 8.11
C MET A 1 12.36 -14.58 6.83
N LEU A 2 13.44 -13.88 6.48
CA LEU A 2 13.49 -13.05 5.27
C LEU A 2 13.76 -13.99 4.09
N VAL A 3 12.76 -14.23 3.25
CA VAL A 3 12.98 -14.92 1.97
C VAL A 3 13.58 -13.90 1.03
N SER A 4 14.92 -13.87 0.96
CA SER A 4 15.63 -13.18 -0.10
C SER A 4 15.42 -14.00 -1.38
N CYS A 5 14.50 -13.58 -2.23
CA CYS A 5 14.32 -14.18 -3.55
C CYS A 5 15.33 -13.52 -4.49
N GLU A 6 16.55 -14.07 -4.52
CA GLU A 6 17.49 -13.78 -5.59
C GLU A 6 16.84 -14.17 -6.92
N THR A 7 17.03 -13.35 -7.95
CA THR A 7 16.40 -13.35 -9.28
C THR A 7 16.64 -14.61 -10.14
N ALA A 8 16.99 -15.75 -9.53
CA ALA A 8 17.28 -17.01 -10.19
C ALA A 8 16.06 -17.92 -10.37
N ALA A 9 14.94 -17.65 -9.70
CA ALA A 9 13.79 -18.56 -9.64
C ALA A 9 12.61 -18.13 -10.52
N GLY A 10 12.79 -18.00 -11.84
CA GLY A 10 11.67 -17.89 -12.80
C GLY A 10 10.67 -16.71 -12.63
N ASP A 11 9.74 -16.61 -13.58
CA ASP A 11 8.77 -15.51 -13.64
C ASP A 11 7.65 -15.63 -12.59
N VAL A 12 7.33 -16.86 -12.16
CA VAL A 12 6.31 -17.18 -11.17
C VAL A 12 6.81 -18.30 -10.27
N VAL A 13 6.84 -18.07 -8.96
CA VAL A 13 7.24 -19.06 -7.94
C VAL A 13 6.07 -19.39 -7.05
N HIS A 14 5.86 -20.68 -6.80
CA HIS A 14 4.91 -21.16 -5.80
C HIS A 14 5.65 -21.59 -4.53
N LEU A 15 5.16 -21.13 -3.39
CA LEU A 15 5.66 -21.45 -2.07
C LEU A 15 4.49 -21.97 -1.23
N SER A 16 4.74 -22.97 -0.41
CA SER A 16 3.78 -23.48 0.56
C SER A 16 4.38 -23.33 1.96
N MET A 17 3.76 -22.50 2.80
CA MET A 17 4.27 -22.21 4.14
C MET A 17 3.12 -21.98 5.12
N PHE A 18 3.22 -22.51 6.33
CA PHE A 18 2.18 -22.41 7.36
C PHE A 18 0.78 -22.85 6.90
N GLY A 19 0.70 -23.83 5.99
CA GLY A 19 -0.56 -24.29 5.41
C GLY A 19 -1.16 -23.35 4.36
N GLU A 20 -0.46 -22.27 4.01
CA GLU A 20 -0.88 -21.32 2.98
C GLU A 20 -0.05 -21.48 1.71
N HIS A 21 -0.72 -21.33 0.57
CA HIS A 21 -0.09 -21.21 -0.73
C HIS A 21 0.18 -19.73 -1.05
N ILE A 22 1.43 -19.42 -1.35
CA ILE A 22 1.91 -18.08 -1.70
C ILE A 22 2.49 -18.17 -3.10
N VAL A 23 2.01 -17.32 -4.01
CA VAL A 23 2.55 -17.19 -5.36
C VAL A 23 3.31 -15.87 -5.45
N VAL A 24 4.59 -15.94 -5.77
CA VAL A 24 5.47 -14.78 -5.96
C VAL A 24 5.60 -14.52 -7.45
N LEU A 25 5.33 -13.29 -7.88
CA LEU A 25 5.43 -12.85 -9.27
C LEU A 25 6.75 -12.09 -9.45
N GLY A 26 7.67 -12.65 -10.22
CA GLY A 26 9.02 -12.13 -10.41
C GLY A 26 9.20 -11.26 -11.66
N SER A 27 8.32 -11.40 -12.67
CA SER A 27 8.41 -10.62 -13.91
C SER A 27 7.29 -9.59 -14.04
N GLN A 28 7.59 -8.46 -14.70
CA GLN A 28 6.61 -7.41 -14.97
C GLN A 28 5.41 -7.94 -15.78
N GLN A 29 5.67 -8.84 -16.72
CA GLN A 29 4.63 -9.45 -17.56
C GLN A 29 3.67 -10.29 -16.71
N ALA A 30 4.21 -11.16 -15.82
CA ALA A 30 3.40 -11.96 -14.93
C ALA A 30 2.57 -11.09 -13.95
N ILE A 31 3.16 -10.02 -13.43
CA ILE A 31 2.47 -9.05 -12.57
C ILE A 31 1.27 -8.44 -13.31
N PHE A 32 1.47 -7.94 -14.53
CA PHE A 32 0.40 -7.33 -15.32
C PHE A 32 -0.71 -8.32 -15.70
N ASP A 33 -0.33 -9.51 -16.15
CA ASP A 33 -1.28 -10.53 -16.60
C ASP A 33 -2.16 -11.09 -15.46
N ILE A 34 -1.65 -11.09 -14.22
CA ILE A 34 -2.34 -11.65 -13.06
C ILE A 34 -3.00 -10.56 -12.20
N LEU A 35 -2.31 -9.47 -11.88
CA LEU A 35 -2.86 -8.45 -10.98
C LEU A 35 -3.73 -7.42 -11.71
N GLU A 36 -3.42 -7.08 -12.96
CA GLU A 36 -4.17 -6.07 -13.71
C GLU A 36 -5.31 -6.72 -14.51
N LYS A 37 -4.97 -7.62 -15.45
CA LYS A 37 -5.98 -8.26 -16.34
C LYS A 37 -6.98 -9.12 -15.57
N GLN A 38 -6.55 -9.76 -14.48
CA GLN A 38 -7.38 -10.63 -13.66
C GLN A 38 -7.69 -10.02 -12.28
N SER A 39 -7.63 -8.69 -12.17
CA SER A 39 -7.86 -7.95 -10.92
C SER A 39 -9.13 -8.37 -10.17
N ALA A 40 -10.22 -8.69 -10.88
CA ALA A 40 -11.46 -9.13 -10.25
C ALA A 40 -11.32 -10.45 -9.47
N ALA A 41 -10.44 -11.36 -9.90
CA ALA A 41 -10.19 -12.65 -9.25
C ALA A 41 -9.07 -12.57 -8.19
N THR A 42 -8.10 -11.66 -8.38
CA THR A 42 -6.88 -11.59 -7.55
C THR A 42 -6.93 -10.50 -6.48
N SER A 43 -7.89 -9.57 -6.53
CA SER A 43 -7.98 -8.45 -5.57
C SER A 43 -8.58 -8.81 -4.21
N GLU A 44 -8.91 -10.08 -3.95
CA GLU A 44 -9.41 -10.49 -2.64
C GLU A 44 -8.33 -10.33 -1.56
N ARG A 45 -8.72 -9.81 -0.41
CA ARG A 45 -7.81 -9.54 0.71
C ARG A 45 -8.18 -10.42 1.88
N ARG A 46 -7.31 -11.38 2.22
CA ARG A 46 -7.47 -12.20 3.42
C ARG A 46 -7.50 -11.31 4.65
N GLN A 47 -8.47 -11.55 5.52
CA GLN A 47 -8.56 -10.88 6.80
C GLN A 47 -7.63 -11.59 7.78
N HIS A 48 -6.59 -10.88 8.21
CA HIS A 48 -5.67 -11.37 9.23
C HIS A 48 -6.03 -10.74 10.60
N PRO A 49 -6.01 -11.48 11.73
CA PRO A 49 -6.29 -10.93 13.05
C PRO A 49 -5.45 -9.70 13.41
N LEU A 50 -4.23 -9.61 12.86
CA LEU A 50 -3.35 -8.44 13.02
C LEU A 50 -3.98 -7.12 12.55
N ILE A 51 -4.93 -7.14 11.60
CA ILE A 51 -5.59 -5.92 11.14
C ILE A 51 -6.40 -5.30 12.27
N GLU A 52 -7.16 -6.12 13.00
CA GLU A 52 -7.94 -5.67 14.16
C GLU A 52 -7.04 -5.34 15.34
N LEU A 53 -6.05 -6.20 15.64
CA LEU A 53 -5.12 -5.99 16.74
C LEU A 53 -4.22 -4.75 16.58
N SER A 54 -3.94 -4.34 15.35
CA SER A 54 -3.20 -3.09 15.05
C SER A 54 -4.10 -1.85 15.03
N GLY A 55 -5.40 -2.00 15.33
CA GLY A 55 -6.38 -0.94 15.24
C GLY A 55 -6.68 -0.50 13.81
N GLN A 56 -6.24 -1.24 12.80
CA GLN A 56 -6.43 -0.92 11.37
C GLN A 56 -7.77 -1.40 10.81
N GLY A 57 -8.70 -1.85 11.66
CA GLY A 57 -10.02 -2.34 11.24
C GLY A 57 -10.89 -1.29 10.52
N PHE A 58 -10.57 0.00 10.61
CA PHE A 58 -11.24 1.07 9.86
C PHE A 58 -10.59 1.36 8.49
N ASN A 59 -9.39 0.83 8.25
CA ASN A 59 -8.62 1.13 7.06
C ASN A 59 -9.16 0.31 5.87
N PHE A 60 -9.86 0.99 4.97
CA PHE A 60 -10.50 0.34 3.83
C PHE A 60 -9.52 -0.37 2.89
N ALA A 61 -8.22 -0.04 2.93
CA ALA A 61 -7.19 -0.77 2.19
C ALA A 61 -7.16 -2.26 2.55
N PHE A 62 -7.57 -2.61 3.77
CA PHE A 62 -7.65 -3.98 4.25
C PHE A 62 -9.02 -4.62 4.11
N PHE A 63 -10.06 -3.90 3.66
CA PHE A 63 -11.38 -4.52 3.50
C PHE A 63 -11.37 -5.60 2.41
N PRO A 64 -12.15 -6.68 2.60
CA PRO A 64 -12.34 -7.68 1.56
C PRO A 64 -12.96 -7.02 0.31
N TYR A 65 -12.61 -7.54 -0.87
CA TYR A 65 -13.04 -6.95 -2.14
C TYR A 65 -14.53 -7.22 -2.40
N ASN A 66 -15.38 -6.36 -1.83
CA ASN A 66 -16.83 -6.47 -1.91
C ASN A 66 -17.47 -5.11 -2.21
N HIS A 67 -18.81 -5.03 -2.14
CA HIS A 67 -19.54 -3.77 -2.37
C HIS A 67 -19.17 -2.68 -1.35
N TRP A 68 -18.82 -3.06 -0.11
CA TRP A 68 -18.39 -2.15 0.94
C TRP A 68 -17.04 -1.49 0.62
N TRP A 69 -16.05 -2.28 0.18
CA TRP A 69 -14.77 -1.75 -0.31
C TRP A 69 -14.98 -0.80 -1.51
N ARG A 70 -15.80 -1.20 -2.49
CA ARG A 70 -16.08 -0.37 -3.68
C ARG A 70 -16.70 0.99 -3.32
N ARG A 71 -17.59 1.01 -2.31
CA ARG A 71 -18.19 2.26 -1.79
C ARG A 71 -17.12 3.16 -1.16
N HIS A 72 -16.26 2.64 -0.31
CA HIS A 72 -15.17 3.40 0.32
C HIS A 72 -14.20 3.95 -0.71
N ARG A 73 -13.78 3.10 -1.66
CA ARG A 73 -12.89 3.49 -2.74
C ARG A 73 -13.46 4.63 -3.58
N ARG A 74 -14.76 4.59 -3.90
CA ARG A 74 -15.44 5.65 -4.65
C ARG A 74 -15.40 6.99 -3.93
N VAL A 75 -15.74 7.01 -2.63
CA VAL A 75 -15.69 8.25 -1.82
C VAL A 75 -14.25 8.76 -1.70
N PHE A 76 -13.30 7.86 -1.45
CA PHE A 76 -11.88 8.22 -1.38
C PHE A 76 -11.38 8.84 -2.69
N SER A 77 -11.70 8.24 -3.84
CA SER A 77 -11.26 8.74 -5.15
C SER A 77 -11.84 10.10 -5.53
N GLN A 78 -12.93 10.53 -4.89
CA GLN A 78 -13.47 11.88 -5.09
C GLN A 78 -12.61 12.95 -4.41
N HIS A 79 -11.96 12.61 -3.29
CA HIS A 79 -11.13 13.53 -2.51
C HIS A 79 -9.65 13.45 -2.88
N ILE A 80 -9.20 12.28 -3.35
CA ILE A 80 -7.85 12.05 -3.85
C ILE A 80 -7.98 11.52 -5.29
N PRO A 81 -8.20 12.43 -6.26
CA PRO A 81 -8.38 12.05 -7.64
C PRO A 81 -7.04 11.61 -8.25
N SER A 82 -7.05 10.51 -9.00
CA SER A 82 -5.87 10.03 -9.73
C SER A 82 -5.61 10.78 -11.03
N THR A 83 -6.63 11.48 -11.56
CA THR A 83 -6.60 12.12 -12.88
C THR A 83 -6.75 13.64 -12.84
N ARG A 84 -7.11 14.20 -11.68
CA ARG A 84 -7.24 15.65 -11.48
C ARG A 84 -6.10 16.15 -10.61
N PRO A 85 -5.59 17.38 -10.83
CA PRO A 85 -4.65 18.01 -9.92
C PRO A 85 -5.16 18.02 -8.48
N ILE A 86 -4.24 17.86 -7.54
CA ILE A 86 -4.51 18.02 -6.11
C ILE A 86 -4.94 19.49 -5.87
N PRO A 87 -6.03 19.74 -5.13
CA PRO A 87 -6.44 21.09 -4.73
C PRO A 87 -5.30 21.91 -4.12
N ASP A 88 -5.22 23.20 -4.48
CA ASP A 88 -4.18 24.11 -3.99
C ASP A 88 -4.12 24.19 -2.46
N GLU A 89 -5.27 24.08 -1.79
CA GLU A 89 -5.34 24.04 -0.32
C GLU A 89 -4.57 22.86 0.26
N GLN A 90 -4.74 21.66 -0.31
CA GLN A 90 -4.00 20.47 0.11
C GLN A 90 -2.50 20.60 -0.16
N LEU A 91 -2.13 21.15 -1.32
CA LEU A 91 -0.73 21.42 -1.65
C LEU A 91 -0.10 22.40 -0.66
N SER A 92 -0.81 23.48 -0.31
CA SER A 92 -0.33 24.49 0.63
C SER A 92 0.00 23.90 2.00
N ILE A 93 -0.85 22.99 2.50
CA ILE A 93 -0.62 22.27 3.76
C ILE A 93 0.61 21.37 3.63
N GLN A 94 0.74 20.62 2.54
CA GLN A 94 1.92 19.78 2.31
C GLN A 94 3.22 20.60 2.28
N TYR A 95 3.23 21.75 1.61
CA TYR A 95 4.40 22.65 1.59
C TYR A 95 4.76 23.21 2.97
N GLN A 96 3.76 23.57 3.77
CA GLN A 96 3.99 24.03 5.15
C GLN A 96 4.56 22.92 6.02
N CYS A 97 3.97 21.72 5.98
CA CYS A 97 4.48 20.55 6.71
C CYS A 97 5.90 20.18 6.28
N ALA A 98 6.19 20.18 4.97
CA ALA A 98 7.52 19.92 4.44
C ALA A 98 8.53 20.97 4.92
N SER A 99 8.17 22.25 4.89
CA SER A 99 9.03 23.34 5.37
C SER A 99 9.34 23.22 6.87
N LEU A 100 8.34 22.87 7.69
CA LEU A 100 8.52 22.64 9.12
C LEU A 100 9.44 21.44 9.38
N PHE A 101 9.21 20.34 8.67
CA PHE A 101 10.06 19.14 8.75
C PHE A 101 11.52 19.46 8.40
N LEU A 102 11.75 20.18 7.29
CA LEU A 102 13.10 20.56 6.86
C LEU A 102 13.80 21.48 7.88
N ARG A 103 13.07 22.41 8.52
CA ARG A 103 13.62 23.25 9.60
C ARG A 103 14.03 22.43 10.82
N LYS A 104 13.23 21.44 11.22
CA LYS A 104 13.58 20.51 12.30
C LYS A 104 14.84 19.71 11.96
N MET A 105 14.91 19.20 10.73
CA MET A 105 16.08 18.48 10.20
C MET A 105 17.36 19.33 10.14
N LEU A 106 17.25 20.62 9.82
CA LEU A 106 18.40 21.53 9.82
C LEU A 106 18.94 21.79 11.24
N THR A 107 18.06 21.74 12.24
CA THR A 107 18.42 21.97 13.65
C THR A 107 19.00 20.72 14.28
N ASP A 108 18.42 19.55 13.98
CA ASP A 108 18.88 18.25 14.44
C ASP A 108 18.77 17.22 13.29
N PRO A 109 19.86 17.05 12.50
CA PRO A 109 19.89 16.10 11.40
C PRO A 109 19.84 14.63 11.84
N GLY A 110 20.21 14.33 13.09
CA GLY A 110 20.21 12.98 13.65
C GLY A 110 18.81 12.48 14.04
N GLY A 111 17.90 13.41 14.33
CA GLY A 111 16.54 13.15 14.79
C GLY A 111 15.51 12.79 13.71
N LEU A 112 15.93 12.36 12.51
CA LEU A 112 15.02 12.09 11.37
C LEU A 112 13.76 11.31 11.76
N ARG A 113 13.93 10.22 12.51
CA ARG A 113 12.80 9.35 12.92
C ARG A 113 11.82 10.05 13.85
N ASP A 114 12.31 10.94 14.71
CA ASP A 114 11.49 11.67 15.66
C ASP A 114 10.79 12.86 14.98
N HIS A 115 11.39 13.44 13.94
CA HIS A 115 10.79 14.54 13.18
C HIS A 115 9.70 14.12 12.18
N ILE A 116 9.69 12.84 11.76
CA ILE A 116 8.67 12.28 10.84
C ILE A 116 7.35 11.97 11.56
N ARG A 117 7.40 11.70 12.87
CA ARG A 117 6.22 11.37 13.70
C ARG A 117 5.39 12.61 14.03
#